data_AF-A0A376YKD0-F1
#
_entry.id   AF-A0A376YKD0-F1
#
_cell.length_a   1.000
_cell.length_b   1.000
_cell.length_c   1.000
_cell.angle_alpha   90.00
_cell.angle_beta   90.00
_cell.angle_gamma   90.00
#
_symmetry.space_group_name_H-M   'P 1'
#
loop_
_entity.id
_entity.type
_entity.pdbx_description
1 polymer ?
#
loop_
_entity_poly.entity_id
_entity_poly.type
_entity_poly.pdbx_seq_one_letter_code
_entity_poly.pdbx_strand_id
1 'polypeptide(L)'
;MGYAIDIRINEWLMPNFQPLAIFREFQPEGWVEFFHELICKEMESRRPELVRRVEWVQEVMLADAELPFEPEFIDDLATKGLHTLFDVVTRRHEQLVVELGLEEMRQEDFSMLLCT
;
A
#
# COMPACT_ATOMS: atom_id res chain seq x y z
N MET A 1 -1.05 -9.78 29.60
CA MET A 1 0.27 -9.61 28.97
C MET A 1 0.09 -8.59 27.85
N GLY A 2 0.85 -7.48 27.87
CA GLY A 2 0.76 -6.46 26.82
C GLY A 2 1.95 -6.58 25.88
N TYR A 3 1.73 -6.37 24.59
CA TYR A 3 2.80 -6.30 23.59
C TYR A 3 3.05 -4.84 23.26
N ALA A 4 4.33 -4.44 23.25
CA ALA A 4 4.75 -3.20 22.62
C ALA A 4 5.10 -3.51 21.16
N ILE A 5 4.55 -2.74 20.23
CA ILE A 5 4.81 -2.88 18.80
C ILE A 5 5.43 -1.58 18.31
N ASP A 6 6.58 -1.71 17.65
CA ASP A 6 7.19 -0.61 16.89
C ASP A 6 6.62 -0.64 15.46
N ILE A 7 6.00 0.46 15.06
CA ILE A 7 5.35 0.62 13.78
C ILE A 7 6.09 1.71 13.03
N ARG A 8 6.69 1.32 11.90
CA ARG A 8 7.24 2.28 10.95
C ARG A 8 6.13 2.73 10.03
N ILE A 9 6.11 4.01 9.67
CA ILE A 9 5.13 4.55 8.73
C ILE A 9 5.83 4.71 7.39
N ASN A 10 5.28 4.16 6.31
CA ASN A 10 5.83 4.38 4.98
C ASN A 10 5.42 5.76 4.43
N GLU A 11 5.86 6.09 3.22
CA GLU A 11 5.54 7.38 2.59
C GLU A 11 4.05 7.57 2.29
N TRP A 12 3.27 6.49 2.24
CA TRP A 12 1.82 6.48 2.00
C TRP A 12 1.00 6.37 3.28
N LEU A 13 1.59 6.75 4.42
CA LEU A 13 0.96 6.70 5.75
C LEU A 13 0.50 5.30 6.19
N MET A 14 0.96 4.25 5.52
CA MET A 14 0.63 2.88 5.85
C MET A 14 1.54 2.32 6.93
N PRO A 15 0.97 1.59 7.92
CA PRO A 15 1.75 0.98 8.98
C PRO A 15 2.55 -0.20 8.45
N ASN A 16 3.85 -0.17 8.71
CA ASN A 16 4.80 -1.23 8.46
C ASN A 16 5.23 -1.85 9.78
N PHE A 17 4.64 -3.01 10.08
CA PHE A 17 4.91 -3.77 11.28
C PHE A 17 6.25 -4.50 11.15
N GLN A 18 7.11 -4.36 12.17
CA GLN A 18 8.29 -5.20 12.27
C GLN A 18 7.87 -6.68 12.30
N PRO A 19 8.53 -7.55 11.52
CA PRO A 19 8.14 -8.94 11.40
C PRO A 19 8.61 -9.74 12.62
N LEU A 20 7.97 -9.53 13.77
CA LEU A 20 8.05 -10.49 14.86
C LEU A 20 7.28 -11.75 14.42
N ALA A 21 7.87 -12.92 14.61
CA ALA A 21 7.30 -14.18 14.14
C ALA A 21 5.84 -14.39 14.63
N ILE A 22 5.53 -13.96 15.86
CA ILE A 22 4.18 -14.03 16.42
C ILE A 22 3.13 -13.23 15.61
N PHE A 23 3.51 -12.10 15.01
CA PHE A 23 2.63 -11.31 14.15
C PHE A 23 2.61 -11.80 12.70
N ARG A 24 3.40 -12.83 12.34
CA ARG A 24 3.18 -13.54 11.07
C ARG A 24 2.08 -14.60 11.23
N GLU A 25 1.99 -15.21 12.40
CA GLU A 25 1.03 -16.27 12.71
C GLU A 25 -0.29 -15.73 13.27
N PHE A 26 -0.24 -14.62 14.00
CA PHE A 26 -1.40 -14.03 14.69
C PHE A 26 -1.45 -12.52 14.43
N GLN A 27 -2.10 -12.13 13.33
CA GLN A 27 -2.49 -10.75 13.10
C GLN A 27 -3.94 -10.55 13.53
N PRO A 28 -4.19 -9.66 14.51
CA PRO A 28 -5.54 -9.20 14.79
C PRO A 28 -6.22 -8.65 13.54
N GLU A 29 -7.43 -9.12 13.30
CA GLU A 29 -8.27 -8.67 12.19
C GLU A 29 -8.53 -7.16 12.31
N GLY A 30 -8.45 -6.44 11.18
CA GLY A 30 -8.75 -5.01 11.11
C GLY A 30 -7.65 -4.08 11.67
N TRP A 31 -6.50 -4.61 12.09
CA TRP A 31 -5.50 -3.77 12.77
C TRP A 31 -4.73 -2.86 11.81
N VAL A 32 -4.55 -3.27 10.56
CA VAL A 32 -3.89 -2.44 9.55
C VAL A 32 -4.72 -1.19 9.29
N GLU A 33 -6.03 -1.38 9.10
CA GLU A 33 -7.03 -0.35 8.87
C GLU A 33 -7.11 0.60 10.06
N PHE A 34 -7.20 0.06 11.28
CA PHE A 34 -7.21 0.84 12.50
C PHE A 34 -5.98 1.76 12.61
N PHE A 35 -4.78 1.24 12.37
CA PHE A 35 -3.57 2.05 12.46
C PHE A 35 -3.46 3.05 11.32
N HIS A 36 -3.87 2.69 10.11
CA HIS A 36 -3.89 3.61 8.99
C HIS A 36 -4.80 4.81 9.28
N GLU A 37 -6.02 4.59 9.78
CA GLU A 37 -6.94 5.66 10.18
C GLU A 37 -6.34 6.54 11.29
N LEU A 38 -5.73 5.92 12.30
CA LEU A 38 -5.09 6.64 13.39
C LEU A 38 -3.93 7.51 12.89
N ILE A 39 -3.08 6.97 12.02
CA ILE A 39 -1.95 7.70 11.42
C ILE A 39 -2.46 8.87 10.60
N CYS A 40 -3.44 8.66 9.72
CA CYS A 40 -4.03 9.73 8.90
C CYS A 40 -4.62 10.83 9.77
N LYS A 41 -5.37 10.49 10.82
CA LYS A 41 -5.94 11.46 11.77
C LYS A 41 -4.86 12.29 12.49
N GLU A 42 -3.79 11.66 12.93
CA GLU A 42 -2.66 12.37 13.57
C GLU A 42 -1.92 13.27 12.57
N MET A 43 -1.75 12.80 11.33
CA MET A 43 -1.06 13.52 10.27
C MET A 43 -1.87 14.68 9.70
N GLU A 44 -3.20 14.64 9.67
CA GLU A 44 -4.06 15.72 9.15
C GLU A 44 -3.73 17.07 9.82
N SER A 45 -3.40 17.06 11.11
CA SER A 45 -3.04 18.27 11.86
C SER A 45 -1.63 18.81 11.59
N ARG A 46 -0.73 17.97 11.08
CA ARG A 46 0.72 18.27 10.95
C ARG A 46 1.19 18.40 9.51
N ARG A 47 0.65 17.55 8.64
CA ARG A 47 1.00 17.36 7.23
C ARG A 47 -0.25 16.94 6.43
N PRO A 48 -1.27 17.81 6.33
CA PRO A 48 -2.51 17.50 5.60
C PRO A 48 -2.23 17.15 4.13
N GLU A 49 -1.17 17.68 3.53
CA GLU A 49 -0.77 17.35 2.16
C GLU A 49 -0.49 15.86 1.94
N LEU A 50 0.02 15.15 2.95
CA LEU A 50 0.25 13.70 2.87
C LEU A 50 -1.06 12.92 2.93
N VAL A 51 -2.02 13.38 3.75
CA VAL A 51 -3.35 12.77 3.85
C VAL A 51 -4.11 12.98 2.53
N ARG A 52 -4.08 14.19 1.97
CA ARG A 52 -4.68 14.46 0.65
C ARG A 52 -4.09 13.61 -0.46
N ARG A 53 -2.78 13.36 -0.43
CA ARG A 53 -2.13 12.44 -1.37
C ARG A 53 -2.65 11.01 -1.22
N VAL A 54 -2.84 10.53 0.02
CA VAL A 54 -3.41 9.21 0.29
C VAL A 54 -4.85 9.11 -0.19
N GLU A 55 -5.70 10.10 0.12
CA GLU A 55 -7.09 10.15 -0.35
C GLU A 55 -7.14 10.12 -1.89
N TRP A 56 -6.27 10.88 -2.56
CA TRP A 56 -6.19 10.89 -4.02
C TRP A 56 -5.87 9.51 -4.60
N VAL A 57 -4.84 8.81 -4.11
CA VAL A 57 -4.50 7.47 -4.65
C VAL A 57 -5.57 6.41 -4.36
N GLN A 58 -6.41 6.62 -3.34
CA GLN A 58 -7.56 5.75 -3.05
C GLN A 58 -8.70 5.92 -4.05
N GLU A 59 -8.85 7.12 -4.62
CA GLU A 59 -9.89 7.43 -5.60
C GLU A 59 -9.47 7.11 -7.04
N VAL A 60 -8.18 7.16 -7.34
CA VAL A 60 -7.66 6.90 -8.69
C VAL A 60 -7.69 5.41 -9.01
N MET A 61 -8.53 5.04 -9.97
CA MET A 61 -8.56 3.71 -10.58
C MET A 61 -7.32 3.50 -11.45
N LEU A 62 -6.71 2.32 -11.39
CA LEU A 62 -5.54 1.98 -12.21
C LEU A 62 -5.83 2.11 -13.71
N ALA A 63 -7.06 1.78 -14.12
CA ALA A 63 -7.51 1.90 -15.51
C ALA A 63 -7.55 3.35 -16.01
N ASP A 64 -7.73 4.32 -15.10
CA ASP A 64 -7.85 5.76 -15.42
C ASP A 64 -6.54 6.53 -15.15
N ALA A 65 -5.54 5.87 -14.55
CA ALA A 65 -4.32 6.51 -14.04
C ALA A 65 -3.28 6.85 -15.12
N GLU A 66 -3.58 6.62 -16.41
CA GLU A 66 -2.67 6.82 -17.57
C GLU A 66 -1.25 6.29 -17.32
N LEU A 67 -1.15 5.14 -16.65
CA LEU A 67 0.13 4.55 -16.28
C LEU A 67 0.87 4.03 -17.51
N PRO A 68 2.22 4.04 -17.50
CA PRO A 68 3.03 3.51 -18.60
C PRO A 68 3.09 1.98 -18.57
N PHE A 69 1.93 1.32 -18.44
CA PHE A 69 1.79 -0.13 -18.43
C PHE A 69 0.88 -0.59 -19.56
N GLU A 70 1.09 -1.82 -20.02
CA GLU A 70 0.22 -2.44 -21.00
C GLU A 70 -1.19 -2.64 -20.40
N PRO A 71 -2.28 -2.39 -21.16
CA PRO A 71 -3.64 -2.58 -20.66
C PRO A 71 -3.91 -3.98 -20.12
N GLU A 72 -3.33 -5.02 -20.74
CA GLU A 72 -3.46 -6.40 -20.28
C GLU A 72 -2.89 -6.61 -18.87
N PHE A 73 -1.83 -5.87 -18.52
CA PHE A 73 -1.26 -5.91 -17.18
C PHE A 73 -2.17 -5.23 -16.15
N ILE A 74 -2.82 -4.12 -16.52
CA ILE A 74 -3.81 -3.45 -15.66
C ILE A 74 -5.03 -4.36 -15.42
N ASP A 75 -5.46 -5.07 -16.46
CA ASP A 75 -6.52 -6.07 -16.34
C ASP A 75 -6.12 -7.23 -15.41
N ASP A 76 -4.90 -7.75 -15.51
CA ASP A 76 -4.38 -8.78 -14.60
C ASP A 76 -4.38 -8.30 -13.14
N LEU A 77 -3.92 -7.07 -12.88
CA LEU A 77 -3.99 -6.44 -11.55
C LEU A 77 -5.44 -6.39 -11.03
N ALA A 78 -6.40 -6.00 -11.88
CA ALA A 78 -7.80 -5.97 -11.51
C ALA A 78 -8.36 -7.37 -11.19
N THR A 79 -7.98 -8.41 -11.93
CA THR A 79 -8.40 -9.80 -11.60
C THR A 79 -7.85 -10.28 -10.25
N LYS A 80 -6.74 -9.70 -9.80
CA LYS A 80 -6.10 -9.95 -8.50
C LYS A 80 -6.65 -9.06 -7.38
N GLY A 81 -7.70 -8.28 -7.66
CA GLY A 81 -8.37 -7.39 -6.70
C GLY A 81 -7.63 -6.09 -6.43
N LEU A 82 -6.66 -5.72 -7.28
CA LEU A 82 -5.98 -4.43 -7.22
C LEU A 82 -6.67 -3.49 -8.22
N HIS A 83 -7.43 -2.53 -7.71
CA HIS A 83 -8.25 -1.66 -8.56
C HIS A 83 -7.78 -0.21 -8.53
N THR A 84 -7.19 0.21 -7.42
CA THR A 84 -6.78 1.60 -7.18
C THR A 84 -5.28 1.75 -7.16
N LEU A 85 -4.78 2.96 -7.37
CA LEU A 85 -3.36 3.24 -7.24
C LEU A 85 -2.86 2.94 -5.81
N PHE A 86 -3.71 3.20 -4.80
CA PHE A 86 -3.46 2.86 -3.40
C PHE A 86 -3.16 1.38 -3.19
N ASP A 87 -3.88 0.50 -3.89
CA ASP A 87 -3.63 -0.94 -3.82
C ASP A 87 -2.19 -1.31 -4.24
N VAL A 88 -1.61 -0.58 -5.17
CA VAL A 88 -0.26 -0.90 -5.66
C VAL A 88 0.81 -0.20 -4.82
N VAL A 89 0.70 1.12 -4.64
CA VAL A 89 1.77 1.94 -4.05
C VAL A 89 2.02 1.68 -2.55
N THR A 90 1.04 1.13 -1.84
CA THR A 90 1.16 0.85 -0.40
C THR A 90 1.80 -0.50 -0.08
N ARG A 91 1.85 -1.41 -1.05
CA ARG A 91 2.43 -2.75 -0.90
C ARG A 91 3.93 -2.70 -1.16
N ARG A 92 4.69 -3.64 -0.58
CA ARG A 92 6.10 -3.79 -0.99
C ARG A 92 6.17 -4.50 -2.33
N HIS A 93 7.19 -4.18 -3.13
CA HIS A 93 7.46 -4.88 -4.38
C HIS A 93 7.49 -6.42 -4.21
N GLU A 94 8.15 -6.91 -3.15
CA GLU A 94 8.17 -8.33 -2.80
C GLU A 94 6.76 -8.92 -2.61
N GLN A 95 5.82 -8.17 -2.05
CA GLN A 95 4.44 -8.65 -1.85
C GLN A 95 3.69 -8.74 -3.19
N LEU A 96 3.89 -7.77 -4.08
CA LEU A 96 3.30 -7.80 -5.42
C LEU A 96 3.84 -8.96 -6.26
N VAL A 97 5.15 -9.20 -6.22
CA VAL A 97 5.79 -10.27 -7.00
C VAL A 97 5.51 -11.64 -6.40
N VAL A 98 5.67 -11.82 -5.09
CA VAL A 98 5.59 -13.13 -4.42
C VAL A 98 4.16 -13.54 -4.10
N GLU A 99 3.32 -12.63 -3.61
CA GLU A 99 1.96 -12.99 -3.16
C GLU A 99 0.95 -12.96 -4.32
N LEU A 100 1.18 -12.11 -5.33
CA LEU A 100 0.27 -11.91 -6.46
C LEU A 100 0.84 -12.41 -7.79
N GLY A 101 2.05 -12.99 -7.82
CA GLY A 101 2.64 -13.60 -9.00
C GLY A 101 2.89 -12.61 -10.14
N LEU A 102 3.15 -11.34 -9.83
CA LEU A 102 3.41 -10.28 -10.82
C LEU A 102 4.90 -10.26 -11.21
N GLU A 103 5.41 -11.36 -11.75
CA GLU A 103 6.82 -11.52 -12.14
C GLU A 103 7.27 -10.52 -13.22
N GLU A 104 6.31 -10.00 -13.99
CA GLU A 104 6.53 -8.99 -15.03
C GLU A 104 6.72 -7.57 -14.48
N MET A 105 6.33 -7.32 -13.21
CA MET A 105 6.55 -6.03 -12.58
C MET A 105 8.03 -5.89 -12.25
N ARG A 106 8.75 -4.98 -12.94
CA ARG A 106 10.14 -4.70 -12.60
C ARG A 106 10.22 -3.74 -11.43
N GLN A 107 11.30 -3.80 -10.66
CA GLN A 107 11.52 -2.90 -9.54
C GLN A 107 11.58 -1.41 -9.98
N GLU A 108 12.04 -1.15 -11.20
CA GLU A 108 12.07 0.20 -11.80
C GLU A 108 10.65 0.74 -12.06
N ASP A 109 9.77 -0.11 -12.59
CA ASP A 109 8.36 0.20 -12.85
C ASP A 109 7.61 0.51 -11.53
N PHE A 110 7.89 -0.29 -10.50
CA PHE A 110 7.37 -0.04 -9.15
C PHE A 110 7.90 1.27 -8.55
N SER A 111 9.18 1.60 -8.78
CA SER A 111 9.77 2.84 -8.28
C SER A 111 9.20 4.08 -8.97
N MET A 112 8.79 3.98 -10.24
CA MET A 112 8.11 5.07 -10.94
C MET A 112 6.74 5.36 -10.31
N LEU A 113 5.99 4.34 -9.92
CA LEU A 113 4.69 4.49 -9.26
C LEU A 113 4.79 5.20 -7.90
N LEU A 114 5.89 5.00 -7.16
CA LEU A 114 6.12 5.68 -5.88
C LEU A 114 6.46 7.18 -6.06
N CYS A 115 6.87 7.59 -7.27
CA CYS A 115 7.24 8.97 -7.58
C CYS A 115 6.07 9.82 -8.11
N THR A 116 4.92 9.21 -8.39
CA THR A 116 3.69 9.87 -8.89
C THR A 116 2.90 10.52 -7.76
#